data_AF-A0A9Q8Q509-F1
#
_entry.id   AF-A0A9Q8Q509-F1
#
_cell.length_a   1.000
_cell.length_b   1.000
_cell.length_c   1.000
_cell.angle_alpha   90.00
_cell.angle_beta   90.00
_cell.angle_gamma   90.00
#
_symmetry.space_group_name_H-M   'P 1'
#
loop_
_entity.id
_entity.type
_entity.pdbx_description
1 polymer ?
#
loop_
_entity_poly.entity_id
_entity_poly.type
_entity_poly.pdbx_seq_one_letter_code
_entity_poly.pdbx_strand_id
1 'polypeptide(L)'
;MSDEKNVHVRNVAFDEFVQLLEEDGLPSEHLETVRKILGEISQKVTEFSPKQGTLLALAEEHSPHYRDLGEQQGFINGVLNMPLFFTN
;
A
#
# COMPACT_ATOMS: atom_id res chain seq x y z
N MET A 1 -29.39 18.67 -11.71
CA MET A 1 -27.98 18.56 -12.14
C MET A 1 -27.28 17.82 -11.03
N SER A 2 -26.79 16.63 -11.31
CA SER A 2 -26.21 15.76 -10.29
C SER A 2 -24.95 16.42 -9.74
N ASP A 3 -24.90 16.65 -8.43
CA ASP A 3 -23.69 16.97 -7.70
C ASP A 3 -22.70 15.82 -7.90
N GLU A 4 -21.86 15.96 -8.94
CA GLU A 4 -20.67 15.16 -9.14
C GLU A 4 -19.77 15.47 -7.93
N LYS A 5 -19.93 14.68 -6.86
CA LYS A 5 -19.02 14.68 -5.72
C LYS A 5 -17.64 14.47 -6.32
N ASN A 6 -16.87 15.56 -6.44
CA ASN A 6 -15.45 15.54 -6.66
C ASN A 6 -14.83 14.86 -5.44
N VAL A 7 -14.86 13.52 -5.43
CA VAL A 7 -14.06 12.72 -4.52
C VAL A 7 -12.63 13.06 -4.89
N HIS A 8 -12.04 14.00 -4.15
CA HIS A 8 -10.63 14.27 -4.26
C HIS A 8 -9.94 12.99 -3.82
N VAL A 9 -9.49 12.20 -4.79
CA VAL A 9 -8.66 11.03 -4.54
C VAL A 9 -7.32 11.56 -4.05
N ARG A 10 -7.20 11.73 -2.73
CA ARG A 10 -5.96 12.15 -2.07
C ARG A 10 -4.97 10.98 -2.16
N ASN A 11 -3.73 11.31 -2.46
CA ASN A 11 -2.64 10.33 -2.36
C ASN A 11 -2.43 9.94 -0.89
N VAL A 12 -2.03 8.70 -0.67
CA VAL A 12 -1.84 8.11 0.64
C VAL A 12 -0.36 8.12 0.98
N ALA A 13 -0.03 8.64 2.16
CA ALA A 13 1.32 8.53 2.70
C ALA A 13 1.56 7.08 3.18
N PHE A 14 2.78 6.57 3.03
CA PHE A 14 3.10 5.20 3.44
C PHE A 14 2.86 4.96 4.93
N ASP A 15 3.17 5.93 5.79
CA ASP A 15 2.92 5.83 7.23
C ASP A 15 1.42 5.73 7.56
N GLU A 16 0.57 6.44 6.82
CA GLU A 16 -0.89 6.37 6.97
C GLU A 16 -1.41 4.98 6.58
N PHE A 17 -0.88 4.39 5.51
CA PHE A 17 -1.23 3.03 5.11
C PHE A 17 -0.75 1.98 6.11
N VAL A 18 0.47 2.12 6.66
CA VAL A 18 0.98 1.21 7.71
C VAL A 18 0.11 1.27 8.95
N GLN A 19 -0.31 2.46 9.37
CA GLN A 19 -1.21 2.62 10.51
C GLN A 19 -2.55 1.91 10.27
N LEU A 20 -3.13 2.02 9.07
CA LEU A 20 -4.35 1.29 8.72
C LEU A 20 -4.17 -0.23 8.84
N LEU A 21 -3.04 -0.77 8.39
CA LEU A 21 -2.74 -2.21 8.52
C LEU A 21 -2.56 -2.64 9.98
N GLU A 22 -1.99 -1.77 10.82
CA GLU A 22 -1.90 -2.00 12.27
C GLU A 22 -3.29 -2.05 12.91
N GLU A 23 -4.18 -1.13 12.54
CA GLU A 23 -5.55 -1.07 13.04
C GLU A 23 -6.40 -2.26 12.56
N ASP A 24 -6.17 -2.76 11.35
CA ASP A 24 -6.82 -3.96 10.80
C ASP A 24 -6.31 -5.28 11.45
N GLY A 25 -5.25 -5.19 12.25
CA GLY A 25 -4.72 -6.33 13.01
C GLY A 25 -3.77 -7.21 12.19
N LEU A 26 -3.06 -6.64 11.21
CA LEU A 26 -2.03 -7.36 10.46
C LEU A 26 -0.95 -7.90 11.42
N PRO A 27 -0.61 -9.21 11.36
CA PRO A 27 0.44 -9.77 12.20
C PRO A 27 1.77 -9.04 12.05
N SER A 28 2.49 -8.85 13.16
CA SER A 28 3.71 -8.03 13.19
C SER A 28 4.77 -8.49 12.17
N GLU A 29 4.93 -9.79 11.97
CA GLU A 29 5.84 -10.35 10.97
C GLU A 29 5.54 -9.83 9.55
N HIS A 30 4.26 -9.83 9.16
CA HIS A 30 3.86 -9.34 7.84
C HIS A 30 3.91 -7.82 7.76
N LEU A 31 3.61 -7.13 8.87
CA LEU A 31 3.70 -5.68 8.95
C LEU A 31 5.16 -5.20 8.77
N GLU A 32 6.13 -5.89 9.37
CA GLU A 32 7.56 -5.60 9.17
C GLU A 32 7.97 -5.81 7.72
N THR A 33 7.51 -6.88 7.08
CA THR A 33 7.72 -7.12 5.66
C THR A 33 7.15 -6.00 4.80
N VAL A 34 5.89 -5.59 5.05
CA VAL A 34 5.26 -4.47 4.34
C VAL A 34 6.04 -3.18 4.58
N ARG A 35 6.38 -2.83 5.82
CA ARG A 35 7.17 -1.64 6.15
C ARG A 35 8.49 -1.60 5.39
N LYS A 36 9.18 -2.74 5.26
CA LYS A 36 10.43 -2.82 4.50
C LYS A 36 10.21 -2.56 3.01
N ILE A 37 9.17 -3.14 2.41
CA ILE A 37 8.81 -2.88 1.01
C ILE A 37 8.46 -1.41 0.80
N LEU A 38 7.64 -0.84 1.67
CA LEU A 38 7.27 0.58 1.60
C LEU A 38 8.48 1.49 1.80
N GLY A 39 9.42 1.12 2.66
CA GLY A 39 10.69 1.83 2.86
C GLY A 39 11.57 1.83 1.61
N GLU A 40 11.54 0.77 0.80
CA GLU A 40 12.26 0.71 -0.48
C GLU A 40 11.56 1.58 -1.55
N ILE A 41 10.22 1.53 -1.60
CA ILE A 41 9.42 2.36 -2.50
C ILE A 41 9.55 3.85 -2.13
N SER A 42 9.58 4.18 -0.84
CA SER A 42 9.59 5.56 -0.34
C SER A 42 10.85 6.34 -0.72
N GLN A 43 11.93 5.63 -1.07
CA GLN A 43 13.14 6.23 -1.64
C GLN A 43 12.93 6.79 -3.06
N LYS A 44 11.85 6.40 -3.74
CA LYS A 44 11.54 6.78 -5.12
C LYS A 44 10.28 7.63 -5.23
N VAL A 45 9.30 7.37 -4.38
CA VAL A 45 8.00 8.05 -4.40
C VAL A 45 7.61 8.41 -2.98
N THR A 46 7.00 9.57 -2.72
CA THR A 46 6.65 9.99 -1.35
C THR A 46 5.24 9.57 -0.94
N GLU A 47 4.36 9.39 -1.92
CA GLU A 47 2.94 9.07 -1.74
C GLU A 47 2.42 8.27 -2.93
N PHE A 48 1.36 7.50 -2.74
CA PHE A 48 0.79 6.67 -3.81
C PHE A 48 -0.71 6.92 -3.98
N SER A 49 -1.21 6.69 -5.20
CA SER A 49 -2.65 6.76 -5.45
C SER A 49 -3.34 5.57 -4.76
N PRO A 50 -4.48 5.77 -4.07
CA PRO A 50 -5.23 4.68 -3.43
C PRO A 50 -5.93 3.76 -4.43
N LYS A 51 -5.74 3.99 -5.73
CA LYS A 51 -6.22 3.09 -6.78
C LYS A 51 -5.60 1.71 -6.58
N GLN A 52 -6.46 0.70 -6.64
CA GLN A 52 -6.06 -0.71 -6.61
C GLN A 52 -4.93 -0.97 -7.61
N GLY A 53 -3.94 -1.75 -7.18
CA GLY A 53 -2.78 -2.14 -8.00
C GLY A 53 -1.66 -1.11 -8.07
N THR A 54 -1.88 0.16 -7.68
CA THR A 54 -0.81 1.19 -7.73
C THR A 54 0.36 0.82 -6.83
N LEU A 55 0.07 0.47 -5.58
CA LEU A 55 1.10 0.15 -4.61
C LEU A 55 1.82 -1.17 -4.94
N LEU A 56 1.08 -2.15 -5.45
CA LEU A 56 1.63 -3.40 -5.97
C LEU A 56 2.61 -3.15 -7.13
N ALA A 57 2.24 -2.33 -8.11
CA ALA A 57 3.11 -1.99 -9.24
C ALA A 57 4.39 -1.28 -8.77
N LEU A 58 4.28 -0.37 -7.80
CA LEU A 58 5.44 0.28 -7.19
C LEU A 58 6.35 -0.71 -6.46
N ALA A 59 5.78 -1.69 -5.76
CA ALA A 59 6.56 -2.75 -5.12
C ALA A 59 7.29 -3.63 -6.15
N GLU A 60 6.59 -4.01 -7.23
CA GLU A 60 7.17 -4.77 -8.34
C GLU A 60 8.29 -4.02 -9.06
N GLU A 61 8.21 -2.69 -9.14
CA GLU A 61 9.20 -1.85 -9.81
C GLU A 61 10.38 -1.46 -8.91
N HIS A 62 10.14 -1.19 -7.62
CA HIS A 62 11.13 -0.54 -6.76
C HIS A 62 11.57 -1.34 -5.54
N SER A 63 10.89 -2.44 -5.20
CA SER A 63 11.24 -3.25 -4.03
C SER A 63 11.89 -4.59 -4.43
N PRO A 64 13.23 -4.72 -4.36
CA PRO A 64 13.89 -6.02 -4.44
C PRO A 64 13.35 -6.99 -3.39
N HIS A 65 13.04 -6.50 -2.19
CA HIS A 65 12.54 -7.35 -1.13
C HIS A 65 11.20 -7.99 -1.47
N TYR A 66 10.29 -7.25 -2.10
CA TYR A 66 9.02 -7.79 -2.60
C TYR A 66 9.24 -8.92 -3.61
N ARG A 67 10.24 -8.79 -4.50
CA ARG A 67 10.54 -9.81 -5.53
C ARG A 67 11.11 -11.10 -4.92
N ASP A 68 11.76 -11.01 -3.76
CA ASP A 68 12.40 -12.13 -3.07
C ASP A 68 11.50 -12.81 -1.99
N LEU A 69 10.23 -12.41 -1.86
CA LEU A 69 9.32 -12.89 -0.79
C LEU A 69 8.99 -14.39 -0.81
N GLY A 70 9.18 -15.08 -1.95
CA GLY A 70 8.86 -16.49 -2.08
C GLY A 70 7.42 -16.81 -1.66
N GLU A 71 7.25 -17.64 -0.64
CA GLU A 71 5.93 -18.10 -0.16
C GLU A 71 5.05 -16.99 0.43
N GLN A 72 5.65 -15.91 0.95
CA GLN A 72 4.90 -14.77 1.50
C GLN A 72 4.32 -13.85 0.41
N GLN A 73 4.77 -14.00 -0.84
CA GLN A 73 4.41 -13.08 -1.93
C GLN A 73 2.91 -13.01 -2.19
N GLY A 74 2.19 -14.14 -2.11
CA GLY A 74 0.75 -14.18 -2.36
C GLY A 74 -0.05 -13.37 -1.34
N PHE A 75 0.31 -13.49 -0.05
CA PHE A 75 -0.32 -12.72 1.01
C PHE A 75 0.01 -11.23 0.91
N ILE A 76 1.28 -10.90 0.74
CA ILE A 76 1.73 -9.51 0.62
C ILE A 76 1.17 -8.83 -0.64
N ASN A 77 1.05 -9.56 -1.75
CA ASN A 77 0.36 -9.06 -2.95
C ASN A 77 -1.09 -8.67 -2.62
N GLY A 78 -1.81 -9.53 -1.90
CA GLY A 78 -3.16 -9.22 -1.40
C GLY A 78 -3.20 -7.93 -0.58
N VAL A 79 -2.25 -7.75 0.35
CA VAL A 79 -2.15 -6.55 1.18
C VAL A 79 -1.89 -5.29 0.35
N LEU A 80 -0.92 -5.34 -0.58
CA LEU A 80 -0.56 -4.20 -1.43
C LEU A 80 -1.60 -3.89 -2.52
N ASN A 81 -2.49 -4.83 -2.81
CA ASN A 81 -3.57 -4.68 -3.76
C ASN A 81 -4.93 -4.39 -3.10
N MET A 82 -4.96 -4.11 -1.79
CA MET A 82 -6.20 -3.77 -1.10
C MET A 82 -6.77 -2.44 -1.60
N PRO A 83 -8.09 -2.38 -1.88
CA PRO A 83 -8.74 -1.11 -2.19
C PRO A 83 -8.84 -0.26 -0.93
N LEU A 84 -8.26 0.95 -0.97
CA LEU A 84 -8.32 1.89 0.13
C LEU A 84 -9.53 2.83 -0.03
N PHE A 85 -10.43 2.79 0.94
CA PHE A 85 -11.59 3.67 1.00
C PHE A 85 -11.43 4.66 2.14
N PHE A 86 -11.08 5.90 1.82
CA PHE A 86 -11.07 6.98 2.81
C PHE A 86 -12.49 7.53 2.95
N THR A 87 -13.14 7.23 4.06
CA THR A 87 -14.40 7.89 4.44
C THR A 87 -14.08 9.27 4.99
N ASN A 88 -14.36 10.29 4.18
CA ASN A 88 -14.27 11.70 4.54
C ASN A 88 -15.30 12.12 5.59
#